data_AF-A0A8D8W6J2-F1
#
_entry.id   AF-A0A8D8W6J2-F1
#
_cell.length_a   1.000
_cell.length_b   1.000
_cell.length_c   1.000
_cell.angle_alpha   90.00
_cell.angle_beta   90.00
_cell.angle_gamma   90.00
#
_symmetry.space_group_name_H-M   'P 1'
#
loop_
_entity.id
_entity.type
_entity.pdbx_description
1 polymer ?
#
loop_
_entity_poly.entity_id
_entity_poly.type
_entity_poly.pdbx_seq_one_letter_code
_entity_poly.pdbx_strand_id
1 'polypeptide(L)'
;MLTICQSVVVFCIVLGIAFKVEADVPASHFEPQVAMLCPKGDQNTYRSQYMLDSGRWTTDLTHKVSCYRDKLDILDYCKKIYPKHDIRNIVESSNYVKISNWCKVGHSKCKHTDWVKPYRCLEGPFQSDALLVPEHCVFDHIHNQSKCWEYERWNQTAAQSCSERDLSLRSFAMLLPCGISLFAGVEFVCCPMKDKLQAKENILNPIPMNKFRQFSNEDVEELDDEDDASIDDDDDDESEIKKPAVPNTKDTKQDEEDDDTDDEDDDDDDDDDDDDE
;
A
#
# COMPACT_ATOMS: atom_id res chain seq x y z
N MET A 1 77.83 45.58 22.99
CA MET A 1 78.20 45.02 21.67
C MET A 1 76.98 44.27 21.13
N LEU A 2 76.68 44.47 19.85
CA LEU A 2 75.68 43.78 19.01
C LEU A 2 75.72 42.24 19.23
N THR A 3 74.66 41.44 19.04
CA THR A 3 74.18 41.00 17.71
C THR A 3 72.92 40.08 17.79
N ILE A 4 72.02 40.21 16.78
CA ILE A 4 71.21 39.17 16.05
C ILE A 4 70.08 38.46 16.85
N CYS A 5 68.77 38.60 16.57
CA CYS A 5 67.90 38.44 15.38
C CYS A 5 67.51 36.98 15.04
N GLN A 6 66.22 36.81 14.68
CA GLN A 6 65.48 35.65 14.13
C GLN A 6 64.88 34.65 15.14
N SER A 7 63.57 34.69 15.40
CA SER A 7 62.42 34.29 14.55
C SER A 7 62.27 32.77 14.43
N VAL A 8 61.50 32.17 15.33
CA VAL A 8 60.97 30.81 15.17
C VAL A 8 59.51 30.96 14.75
N VAL A 9 59.27 30.81 13.45
CA VAL A 9 57.95 30.70 12.84
C VAL A 9 57.40 29.33 13.21
N VAL A 10 56.43 29.28 14.13
CA VAL A 10 55.69 28.06 14.45
C VAL A 10 54.63 27.87 13.36
N PHE A 11 54.89 26.94 12.45
CA PHE A 11 53.95 26.51 11.42
C PHE A 11 52.86 25.63 12.09
N CYS A 12 51.71 26.23 12.41
CA CYS A 12 50.51 25.47 12.78
C CYS A 12 49.91 24.86 11.50
N ILE A 13 50.18 23.57 11.29
CA ILE A 13 49.49 22.79 10.26
C ILE A 13 48.04 22.59 10.74
N VAL A 14 47.12 23.39 10.21
CA VAL A 14 45.68 23.18 10.37
C VAL A 14 45.28 22.04 9.43
N LEU A 15 45.19 20.82 9.96
CA LEU A 15 44.48 19.73 9.30
C LEU A 15 42.99 20.09 9.32
N GLY A 16 42.50 20.60 8.19
CA GLY A 16 41.08 20.82 7.95
C GLY A 16 40.34 19.50 7.90
N ILE A 17 39.78 19.08 9.04
CA ILE A 17 38.77 18.02 9.08
C ILE A 17 37.48 18.67 8.60
N ALA A 18 37.10 18.42 7.35
CA ALA A 18 35.76 18.69 6.87
C ALA A 18 34.80 17.73 7.60
N PHE A 19 34.25 18.15 8.73
CA PHE A 19 33.06 17.52 9.28
C PHE A 19 31.93 17.79 8.30
N LYS A 20 31.57 16.79 7.49
CA LYS A 20 30.25 16.73 6.88
C LYS A 20 29.26 16.68 8.04
N VAL A 21 28.64 17.82 8.34
CA VAL A 21 27.37 17.82 9.05
C VAL A 21 26.38 17.28 8.03
N GLU A 22 26.15 15.96 8.04
CA GLU A 22 24.93 15.42 7.48
C GLU A 22 23.80 16.09 8.24
N ALA A 23 23.04 16.92 7.53
CA ALA A 23 21.76 17.35 8.04
C ALA A 23 20.97 16.07 8.35
N ASP A 24 20.68 15.85 9.64
CA ASP A 24 19.70 14.85 10.06
C ASP A 24 18.43 15.15 9.26
N VAL A 25 18.20 14.33 8.22
CA VAL A 25 16.85 14.14 7.71
C VAL A 25 16.08 13.70 8.95
N PRO A 26 15.01 14.41 9.38
CA PRO A 26 14.28 14.01 10.56
C PRO A 26 13.95 12.54 10.38
N ALA A 27 14.48 11.70 11.29
CA ALA A 27 14.25 10.26 11.23
C ALA A 27 12.77 10.09 10.95
N SER A 28 12.45 9.50 9.78
CA SER A 28 11.06 9.24 9.43
C SER A 28 10.46 8.56 10.64
N HIS A 29 9.48 9.20 11.27
CA HIS A 29 8.95 8.75 12.54
C HIS A 29 8.65 7.25 12.40
N PHE A 30 9.40 6.42 13.14
CA PHE A 30 9.26 4.98 13.00
C PHE A 30 7.82 4.64 13.39
N GLU A 31 7.16 3.89 12.52
CA GLU A 31 5.82 3.42 12.77
C GLU A 31 5.85 1.90 12.80
N PRO A 32 5.47 1.26 13.94
CA PRO A 32 5.46 -0.18 14.02
C PRO A 32 4.39 -0.77 13.10
N GLN A 33 4.76 -1.76 12.29
CA GLN A 33 3.85 -2.41 11.35
C GLN A 33 4.07 -3.91 11.30
N VAL A 34 2.98 -4.67 11.15
CA VAL A 34 3.01 -6.12 10.96
C VAL A 34 2.35 -6.50 9.63
N ALA A 35 2.79 -7.60 9.05
CA ALA A 35 2.26 -8.10 7.79
C ALA A 35 1.97 -9.60 7.88
N MET A 36 0.80 -9.96 7.35
CA MET A 36 0.33 -11.35 7.27
C MET A 36 0.26 -11.76 5.80
N LEU A 37 0.78 -12.94 5.47
CA LEU A 37 0.64 -13.51 4.14
C LEU A 37 -0.22 -14.78 4.22
N CYS A 38 -1.44 -14.65 3.69
CA CYS A 38 -2.54 -15.59 3.87
C CYS A 38 -2.99 -16.20 2.53
N PRO A 39 -2.21 -17.13 1.94
CA PRO A 39 -2.60 -17.74 0.67
C PRO A 39 -3.92 -18.51 0.81
N LYS A 40 -4.68 -18.61 -0.29
CA LYS A 40 -5.93 -19.37 -0.33
C LYS A 40 -5.61 -20.86 -0.15
N GLY A 41 -6.21 -21.51 0.85
CA GLY A 41 -6.03 -22.93 1.15
C GLY A 41 -5.33 -23.17 2.49
N ASP A 42 -4.05 -22.80 2.60
CA ASP A 42 -3.24 -23.07 3.80
C ASP A 42 -2.84 -21.78 4.53
N GLN A 43 -3.38 -21.58 5.73
CA GLN A 43 -3.12 -20.41 6.56
C GLN A 43 -1.74 -20.45 7.24
N ASN A 44 -1.12 -21.63 7.31
CA ASN A 44 0.16 -21.83 7.99
C ASN A 44 1.33 -21.96 7.01
N THR A 45 1.15 -21.49 5.77
CA THR A 45 2.22 -21.57 4.76
C THR A 45 3.38 -20.64 5.10
N TYR A 46 3.11 -19.38 5.44
CA TYR A 46 4.15 -18.36 5.65
C TYR A 46 4.15 -17.82 7.08
N ARG A 47 5.36 -17.55 7.58
CA ARG A 47 5.57 -16.84 8.86
C ARG A 47 5.29 -15.35 8.67
N SER A 48 4.68 -14.74 9.66
CA SER A 48 4.38 -13.31 9.65
C SER A 48 5.63 -12.45 9.71
N GLN A 49 5.55 -11.25 9.15
CA GLN A 49 6.65 -10.29 9.16
C GLN A 49 6.29 -9.06 10.01
N TYR A 50 7.31 -8.35 10.45
CA TYR A 50 7.19 -7.08 11.15
C TYR A 50 8.28 -6.10 10.71
N MET A 51 8.02 -4.81 10.87
CA MET A 51 8.95 -3.75 10.51
C MET A 51 9.91 -3.45 11.66
N LEU A 52 11.21 -3.44 11.37
CA LEU A 52 12.26 -2.99 12.29
C LEU A 52 12.31 -1.46 12.35
N ASP A 53 12.91 -0.93 13.41
CA ASP A 53 13.21 0.50 13.56
C ASP A 53 13.94 1.11 12.35
N SER A 54 14.75 0.31 11.65
CA SER A 54 15.43 0.68 10.42
C SER A 54 14.51 0.78 9.18
N GLY A 55 13.19 0.59 9.33
CA GLY A 55 12.21 0.53 8.24
C GLY A 55 12.25 -0.75 7.39
N ARG A 56 13.02 -1.76 7.81
CA ARG A 56 13.16 -3.03 7.06
C ARG A 56 12.21 -4.10 7.58
N TRP A 57 11.59 -4.84 6.68
CA TRP A 57 10.78 -6.02 7.02
C TRP A 57 11.65 -7.20 7.42
N THR A 58 11.23 -7.91 8.47
CA THR A 58 11.84 -9.17 8.89
C THR A 58 10.78 -10.20 9.27
N THR A 59 11.11 -11.48 9.11
CA THR A 59 10.23 -12.58 9.51
C THR A 59 10.34 -12.88 11.00
N ASP A 60 9.21 -13.13 11.64
CA ASP A 60 9.15 -13.64 13.00
C ASP A 60 9.51 -15.14 13.07
N LEU A 61 10.77 -15.40 13.42
CA LEU A 61 11.27 -16.75 13.69
C LEU A 61 11.06 -17.17 15.16
N THR A 62 10.74 -16.22 16.03
CA THR A 62 10.69 -16.43 17.49
C THR A 62 9.32 -16.90 17.93
N HIS A 63 8.26 -16.16 17.62
CA HIS A 63 6.91 -16.48 18.06
C HIS A 63 6.18 -17.42 17.10
N LYS A 64 6.78 -17.65 15.92
CA LYS A 64 6.31 -18.62 14.92
C LYS A 64 4.87 -18.32 14.47
N VAL A 65 4.45 -17.06 14.55
CA VAL A 65 3.13 -16.62 14.11
C VAL A 65 3.02 -16.77 12.58
N SER A 66 1.86 -17.21 12.13
CA SER A 66 1.47 -17.37 10.74
C SER A 66 0.30 -16.43 10.41
N CYS A 67 -0.47 -16.70 9.36
CA CYS A 67 -1.57 -15.84 8.96
C CYS A 67 -2.65 -15.72 10.04
N TYR A 68 -2.63 -14.62 10.79
CA TYR A 68 -3.79 -14.17 11.56
C TYR A 68 -4.76 -13.40 10.65
N ARG A 69 -6.05 -13.66 10.85
CA ARG A 69 -7.17 -12.97 10.18
C ARG A 69 -8.02 -12.18 11.16
N ASP A 70 -8.12 -12.66 12.39
CA ASP A 70 -8.84 -11.97 13.45
C ASP A 70 -8.06 -10.71 13.87
N LYS A 71 -8.78 -9.59 14.02
CA LYS A 71 -8.17 -8.29 14.32
C LYS A 71 -7.61 -8.24 15.75
N LEU A 72 -8.16 -9.00 16.70
CA LEU A 72 -7.62 -9.12 18.06
C LEU A 72 -6.31 -9.90 18.06
N ASP A 73 -6.23 -11.00 17.31
CA ASP A 73 -4.99 -11.78 17.18
C ASP A 73 -3.86 -10.94 16.57
N ILE A 74 -4.17 -10.12 15.58
CA ILE A 74 -3.21 -9.19 14.96
C ILE A 74 -2.78 -8.11 15.95
N LEU A 75 -3.69 -7.54 16.74
CA LEU A 75 -3.37 -6.57 17.78
C LEU A 75 -2.47 -7.18 18.86
N ASP A 76 -2.76 -8.40 19.31
CA ASP A 76 -1.94 -9.10 20.28
C ASP A 76 -0.57 -9.46 19.71
N TYR A 77 -0.47 -9.76 18.42
CA TYR A 77 0.80 -9.94 17.74
C TYR A 77 1.62 -8.63 17.70
N CYS A 78 1.00 -7.49 17.37
CA CYS A 78 1.66 -6.18 17.47
C CYS A 78 2.26 -5.95 18.87
N LYS A 79 1.49 -6.20 19.93
CA LYS A 79 1.95 -6.04 21.33
C LYS A 79 3.12 -6.98 21.67
N LYS A 80 3.12 -8.21 21.15
CA LYS A 80 4.20 -9.20 21.37
C LYS A 80 5.50 -8.79 20.67
N ILE A 81 5.41 -8.30 19.44
CA ILE A 81 6.58 -7.90 18.64
C ILE A 81 7.16 -6.56 19.07
N TYR A 82 6.29 -5.64 19.51
CA TYR A 82 6.66 -4.30 19.93
C TYR A 82 6.41 -4.09 21.44
N PRO A 83 7.06 -4.85 22.34
CA PRO A 83 6.75 -4.81 23.77
C PRO A 83 7.15 -3.50 24.46
N LYS A 84 7.94 -2.65 23.78
CA LYS A 84 8.34 -1.32 24.26
C LYS A 84 7.39 -0.20 23.83
N HIS A 85 6.41 -0.52 22.98
CA HIS A 85 5.46 0.43 22.43
C HIS A 85 4.08 0.19 23.06
N ASP A 86 3.37 1.26 23.44
CA ASP A 86 2.02 1.17 24.01
C ASP A 86 0.99 0.94 22.90
N ILE A 87 1.01 -0.24 22.28
CA ILE A 87 0.09 -0.57 21.17
C ILE A 87 -1.33 -0.77 21.71
N ARG A 88 -2.26 0.09 21.27
CA ARG A 88 -3.67 0.05 21.70
C ARG A 88 -4.64 -0.39 20.62
N ASN A 89 -4.32 -0.17 19.37
CA ASN A 89 -5.19 -0.53 18.24
C ASN A 89 -4.35 -0.85 16.99
N ILE A 90 -5.01 -1.30 15.93
CA ILE A 90 -4.41 -1.54 14.63
C ILE A 90 -5.24 -0.88 13.54
N VAL A 91 -4.60 -0.55 12.41
CA VAL A 91 -5.31 -0.13 11.19
C VAL A 91 -4.68 -0.80 9.98
N GLU A 92 -5.53 -1.37 9.12
CA GLU A 92 -5.09 -1.96 7.86
C GLU A 92 -4.73 -0.87 6.84
N SER A 93 -3.66 -1.07 6.09
CA SER A 93 -3.24 -0.13 5.05
C SER A 93 -4.20 -0.11 3.86
N SER A 94 -4.40 1.06 3.25
CA SER A 94 -5.12 1.17 1.96
C SER A 94 -4.36 0.52 0.81
N ASN A 95 -3.05 0.67 0.82
CA ASN A 95 -2.19 0.29 -0.29
C ASN A 95 -1.51 -1.05 -0.03
N TYR A 96 -1.37 -1.81 -1.11
CA TYR A 96 -0.52 -2.98 -1.11
C TYR A 96 0.94 -2.55 -1.09
N VAL A 97 1.74 -3.26 -0.30
CA VAL A 97 3.19 -3.11 -0.23
C VAL A 97 3.83 -4.42 -0.64
N LYS A 98 4.86 -4.33 -1.49
CA LYS A 98 5.65 -5.49 -1.89
C LYS A 98 6.64 -5.83 -0.79
N ILE A 99 6.42 -6.95 -0.10
CA ILE A 99 7.30 -7.44 0.96
C ILE A 99 8.01 -8.70 0.45
N SER A 100 9.34 -8.71 0.55
CA SER A 100 10.20 -9.82 0.14
C SER A 100 10.62 -10.70 1.31
N ASN A 101 11.31 -11.80 1.01
CA ASN A 101 11.92 -12.70 1.99
C ASN A 101 10.94 -13.31 3.00
N TRP A 102 9.72 -13.67 2.56
CA TRP A 102 8.82 -14.46 3.39
C TRP A 102 9.38 -15.87 3.59
N CYS A 103 9.41 -16.33 4.85
CA CYS A 103 9.81 -17.68 5.19
C CYS A 103 8.61 -18.63 5.20
N LYS A 104 8.67 -19.69 4.38
CA LYS A 104 7.69 -20.77 4.44
C LYS A 104 7.92 -21.61 5.70
N VAL A 105 6.85 -21.99 6.39
CA VAL A 105 6.93 -22.84 7.59
C VAL A 105 7.60 -24.17 7.24
N GLY A 106 8.58 -24.59 8.06
CA GLY A 106 9.36 -25.81 7.84
C GLY A 106 10.53 -25.67 6.86
N HIS A 107 10.71 -24.51 6.23
CA HIS A 107 11.82 -24.25 5.31
C HIS A 107 12.81 -23.24 5.89
N SER A 108 14.10 -23.47 5.68
CA SER A 108 15.19 -22.60 6.17
C SER A 108 15.45 -21.37 5.30
N LYS A 109 15.01 -21.39 4.03
CA LYS A 109 15.24 -20.31 3.08
C LYS A 109 13.98 -19.45 2.92
N CYS A 110 14.16 -18.15 3.05
CA CYS A 110 13.10 -17.16 2.89
C CYS A 110 13.30 -16.44 1.56
N LYS A 111 12.45 -16.72 0.58
CA LYS A 111 12.62 -16.26 -0.82
C LYS A 111 11.35 -15.73 -1.45
N HIS A 112 10.19 -16.03 -0.87
CA HIS A 112 8.92 -15.61 -1.44
C HIS A 112 8.75 -14.10 -1.30
N THR A 113 8.10 -13.50 -2.29
CA THR A 113 7.82 -12.06 -2.35
C THR A 113 6.38 -11.90 -2.79
N ASP A 114 5.63 -11.08 -2.07
CA ASP A 114 4.22 -10.89 -2.34
C ASP A 114 3.77 -9.45 -2.04
N TRP A 115 2.64 -9.09 -2.63
CA TRP A 115 1.95 -7.84 -2.34
C TRP A 115 0.90 -8.09 -1.26
N VAL A 116 1.04 -7.41 -0.12
CA VAL A 116 0.11 -7.51 1.00
C VAL A 116 -0.28 -6.15 1.53
N LYS A 117 -1.41 -6.05 2.23
CA LYS A 117 -1.75 -4.88 3.02
C LYS A 117 -1.23 -5.07 4.45
N PRO A 118 -0.22 -4.31 4.89
CA PRO A 118 0.25 -4.39 6.27
C PRO A 118 -0.73 -3.70 7.23
N TYR A 119 -0.64 -4.07 8.50
CA TYR A 119 -1.32 -3.41 9.60
C TYR A 119 -0.35 -2.50 10.33
N ARG A 120 -0.74 -1.24 10.50
CA ARG A 120 -0.06 -0.29 11.39
C ARG A 120 -0.49 -0.59 12.82
N CYS A 121 0.48 -0.69 13.73
CA CYS A 121 0.23 -0.87 15.15
C CYS A 121 0.21 0.52 15.81
N LEU A 122 -0.97 0.97 16.26
CA LEU A 122 -1.18 2.34 16.73
C LEU A 122 -0.76 2.49 18.19
N GLU A 123 0.14 3.43 18.44
CA GLU A 123 0.71 3.73 19.75
C GLU A 123 -0.11 4.77 20.53
N GLY A 124 -0.34 4.49 21.81
CA GLY A 124 -0.89 5.46 22.75
C GLY A 124 -2.36 5.84 22.49
N PRO A 125 -2.82 7.00 22.98
CA PRO A 125 -4.17 7.48 22.70
C PRO A 125 -4.32 7.78 21.21
N PHE A 126 -5.49 7.47 20.67
CA PHE A 126 -5.75 7.64 19.24
C PHE A 126 -5.58 9.11 18.80
N GLN A 127 -4.85 9.28 17.71
CA GLN A 127 -4.70 10.53 16.97
C GLN A 127 -4.93 10.21 15.49
N SER A 128 -5.69 11.05 14.79
CA SER A 128 -5.87 10.88 13.35
C SER A 128 -4.61 11.33 12.60
N ASP A 129 -4.39 10.76 11.41
CA ASP A 129 -3.22 11.11 10.60
C ASP A 129 -3.36 12.53 10.05
N ALA A 130 -2.28 13.30 10.11
CA ALA A 130 -2.25 14.64 9.52
C ALA A 130 -2.29 14.57 7.98
N LEU A 131 -3.40 15.02 7.37
CA LEU A 131 -3.54 15.07 5.92
C LEU A 131 -2.98 16.37 5.34
N LEU A 132 -2.12 16.23 4.32
CA LEU A 132 -1.68 17.36 3.51
C LEU A 132 -2.79 17.79 2.54
N VAL A 133 -3.05 19.10 2.47
CA VAL A 133 -4.05 19.69 1.58
C VAL A 133 -3.31 20.57 0.56
N PRO A 134 -3.02 20.06 -0.65
CA PRO A 134 -2.42 20.85 -1.71
C PRO A 134 -3.34 21.98 -2.18
N GLU A 135 -2.78 22.91 -2.95
CA GLU A 135 -3.58 23.96 -3.60
C GLU A 135 -4.69 23.37 -4.48
N HIS A 136 -5.82 24.07 -4.51
CA HIS A 136 -7.04 23.68 -5.24
C HIS A 136 -7.71 22.39 -4.78
N CYS A 137 -7.19 21.72 -3.74
CA CYS A 137 -7.86 20.62 -3.07
C CYS A 137 -8.71 21.14 -1.89
N VAL A 138 -9.67 20.32 -1.46
CA VAL A 138 -10.59 20.63 -0.37
C VAL A 138 -10.47 19.54 0.68
N PHE A 139 -10.33 19.94 1.95
CA PHE A 139 -10.39 19.04 3.10
C PHE A 139 -11.83 18.96 3.62
N ASP A 140 -12.26 17.76 3.98
CA ASP A 140 -13.60 17.49 4.47
C ASP A 140 -13.58 16.30 5.45
N HIS A 141 -14.68 16.09 6.19
CA HIS A 141 -14.80 14.95 7.08
C HIS A 141 -16.25 14.50 7.26
N ILE A 142 -16.42 13.20 7.52
CA ILE A 142 -17.70 12.58 7.82
C ILE A 142 -17.55 11.85 9.16
N HIS A 143 -18.39 12.19 10.13
CA HIS A 143 -18.42 11.52 11.43
C HIS A 143 -19.86 11.14 11.78
N ASN A 144 -20.06 9.91 12.25
CA ASN A 144 -21.34 9.44 12.75
C ASN A 144 -21.13 8.41 13.87
N GLN A 145 -21.50 8.76 15.10
CA GLN A 145 -21.31 7.93 16.28
C GLN A 145 -22.11 6.62 16.27
N SER A 146 -23.19 6.52 15.49
CA SER A 146 -23.96 5.28 15.36
C SER A 146 -23.36 4.31 14.34
N LYS A 147 -22.36 4.75 13.57
CA LYS A 147 -21.64 3.91 12.60
C LYS A 147 -20.29 3.50 13.19
N CYS A 148 -19.97 2.22 13.08
CA CYS A 148 -18.68 1.68 13.48
C CYS A 148 -18.20 0.74 12.39
N TRP A 149 -17.33 1.25 11.50
CA TRP A 149 -16.99 0.58 10.25
C TRP A 149 -15.50 0.38 10.09
N GLU A 150 -15.15 -0.58 9.25
CA GLU A 150 -13.78 -0.88 8.85
C GLU A 150 -13.21 0.19 7.93
N TYR A 151 -11.89 0.22 7.87
CA TYR A 151 -11.09 1.15 7.07
C TYR A 151 -11.53 1.22 5.60
N GLU A 152 -11.79 0.09 4.95
CA GLU A 152 -12.17 0.04 3.53
C GLU A 152 -13.53 0.69 3.26
N ARG A 153 -14.51 0.52 4.15
CA ARG A 153 -15.82 1.15 3.99
C ARG A 153 -15.74 2.67 4.13
N TRP A 154 -14.88 3.16 5.03
CA TRP A 154 -14.62 4.59 5.17
C TRP A 154 -13.86 5.17 3.96
N ASN A 155 -12.90 4.42 3.41
CA ASN A 155 -12.23 4.78 2.14
C ASN A 155 -13.25 4.98 1.01
N GLN A 156 -14.15 4.01 0.82
CA GLN A 156 -15.22 4.10 -0.20
C GLN A 156 -16.15 5.28 0.06
N THR A 157 -16.49 5.55 1.32
CA THR A 157 -17.34 6.69 1.72
C THR A 157 -16.67 8.03 1.37
N ALA A 158 -15.38 8.19 1.68
CA ALA A 158 -14.61 9.37 1.33
C ALA A 158 -14.48 9.53 -0.20
N ALA A 159 -14.23 8.43 -0.92
CA ALA A 159 -14.13 8.42 -2.38
C ALA A 159 -15.44 8.87 -3.03
N GLN A 160 -16.57 8.36 -2.56
CA GLN A 160 -17.89 8.75 -3.02
C GLN A 160 -18.17 10.24 -2.77
N SER A 161 -17.86 10.76 -1.58
CA SER A 161 -18.06 12.18 -1.25
C SER A 161 -17.23 13.14 -2.12
N CYS A 162 -16.04 12.73 -2.56
CA CYS A 162 -15.29 13.49 -3.55
C CYS A 162 -15.93 13.41 -4.94
N SER A 163 -16.38 12.23 -5.36
CA SER A 163 -16.97 11.99 -6.68
C SER A 163 -18.26 12.76 -6.89
N GLU A 164 -19.09 12.95 -5.86
CA GLU A 164 -20.33 13.74 -5.91
C GLU A 164 -20.09 15.23 -6.23
N ARG A 165 -18.84 15.70 -6.10
CA ARG A 165 -18.39 17.07 -6.40
C ARG A 165 -17.51 17.15 -7.65
N ASP A 166 -17.47 16.10 -8.47
CA ASP A 166 -16.55 15.92 -9.59
C ASP A 166 -15.07 16.08 -9.23
N LEU A 167 -14.70 15.67 -8.00
CA LEU A 167 -13.33 15.62 -7.51
C LEU A 167 -12.89 14.15 -7.34
N SER A 168 -11.59 13.93 -7.19
CA SER A 168 -11.01 12.63 -6.88
C SER A 168 -10.45 12.61 -5.46
N LEU A 169 -10.62 11.49 -4.75
CA LEU A 169 -10.02 11.29 -3.44
C LEU A 169 -8.50 11.23 -3.55
N ARG A 170 -7.81 12.12 -2.84
CA ARG A 170 -6.35 12.19 -2.80
C ARG A 170 -5.77 11.41 -1.63
N SER A 171 -6.30 11.62 -0.44
CA SER A 171 -5.87 11.01 0.82
C SER A 171 -7.02 11.01 1.81
N PHE A 172 -6.97 10.11 2.79
CA PHE A 172 -7.93 10.02 3.87
C PHE A 172 -7.29 9.44 5.13
N ALA A 173 -7.91 9.70 6.27
CA ALA A 173 -7.52 9.18 7.58
C ALA A 173 -8.78 8.82 8.39
N MET A 174 -8.63 7.86 9.29
CA MET A 174 -9.74 7.44 10.15
C MET A 174 -9.98 8.44 11.29
N LEU A 175 -11.23 8.58 11.70
CA LEU A 175 -11.63 9.37 12.87
C LEU A 175 -12.24 8.48 13.94
N LEU A 176 -11.82 8.73 15.19
CA LEU A 176 -12.40 8.20 16.43
C LEU A 176 -12.60 6.67 16.44
N PRO A 177 -11.77 5.91 17.16
CA PRO A 177 -11.94 4.47 17.27
C PRO A 177 -13.22 4.16 18.04
N CYS A 178 -14.01 3.22 17.51
CA CYS A 178 -15.20 2.66 18.17
C CYS A 178 -15.04 1.16 18.46
N GLY A 179 -13.94 0.56 18.01
CA GLY A 179 -13.58 -0.83 18.26
C GLY A 179 -12.16 -1.12 17.75
N ILE A 180 -11.76 -2.39 17.82
CA ILE A 180 -10.46 -2.82 17.29
C ILE A 180 -10.52 -2.81 15.76
N SER A 181 -9.65 -2.03 15.13
CA SER A 181 -9.66 -1.79 13.67
C SER A 181 -10.98 -1.21 13.13
N LEU A 182 -11.80 -0.58 13.98
CA LEU A 182 -13.10 0.01 13.62
C LEU A 182 -13.18 1.48 14.05
N PHE A 183 -13.81 2.30 13.20
CA PHE A 183 -13.82 3.75 13.34
C PHE A 183 -15.21 4.34 13.12
N ALA A 184 -15.47 5.49 13.73
CA ALA A 184 -16.75 6.20 13.68
C ALA A 184 -16.76 7.38 12.68
N GLY A 185 -15.70 7.55 11.90
CA GLY A 185 -15.65 8.57 10.87
C GLY A 185 -14.40 8.48 10.01
N VAL A 186 -14.32 9.42 9.06
CA VAL A 186 -13.22 9.60 8.13
C VAL A 186 -13.01 11.08 7.83
N GLU A 187 -11.76 11.51 7.75
CA GLU A 187 -11.38 12.81 7.18
C GLU A 187 -10.62 12.58 5.88
N PHE A 188 -10.76 13.48 4.91
CA PHE A 188 -10.26 13.25 3.57
C PHE A 188 -10.01 14.53 2.78
N VAL A 189 -9.19 14.40 1.75
CA VAL A 189 -8.83 15.48 0.83
C VAL A 189 -9.31 15.13 -0.57
N CYS A 190 -10.15 15.98 -1.14
CA CYS A 190 -10.62 15.87 -2.52
C CYS A 190 -9.83 16.85 -3.41
N CYS A 191 -9.30 16.38 -4.53
CA CYS A 191 -8.56 17.21 -5.49
C CYS A 191 -9.23 17.19 -6.87
N PRO A 192 -9.04 18.22 -7.71
CA PRO A 192 -9.50 18.21 -9.09
C PRO A 192 -8.95 16.98 -9.83
N MET A 193 -9.80 16.33 -10.65
CA MET A 193 -9.36 15.24 -11.52
C MET A 193 -8.26 15.73 -12.47
N LYS A 194 -7.25 14.91 -12.74
CA LYS A 194 -6.08 15.30 -13.55
C LYS A 194 -6.45 15.89 -14.92
N ASP A 195 -7.52 15.42 -15.52
CA ASP A 195 -8.02 15.90 -16.81
C ASP A 195 -8.56 17.35 -16.75
N LYS A 196 -9.03 17.79 -15.57
CA LYS A 196 -9.53 19.16 -15.33
C LYS A 196 -8.42 20.16 -14.95
N LEU A 197 -7.25 19.68 -14.52
CA LEU A 197 -6.09 20.54 -14.23
C LEU A 197 -5.46 21.08 -15.53
N GLN A 198 -5.31 20.21 -16.54
CA GLN A 198 -4.86 20.63 -17.86
C GLN A 198 -5.85 21.60 -18.52
N ALA A 199 -7.15 21.44 -18.29
CA ALA A 199 -8.15 22.39 -18.79
C ALA A 199 -8.10 23.75 -18.10
N LYS A 200 -7.68 23.84 -16.82
CA LYS A 200 -7.58 25.10 -16.07
C LYS A 200 -6.29 25.87 -16.34
N GLU A 201 -5.15 25.18 -16.51
CA GLU A 201 -3.89 25.85 -16.90
C GLU A 201 -3.96 26.44 -18.32
N ASN A 202 -4.75 25.83 -19.21
CA ASN A 202 -4.98 26.33 -20.57
C ASN A 202 -5.96 27.52 -20.67
N ILE A 203 -6.56 27.97 -19.57
CA ILE A 203 -7.52 29.10 -19.57
C ILE A 203 -6.88 30.41 -19.08
N LEU A 204 -5.64 30.38 -18.57
CA LEU A 204 -4.87 31.60 -18.30
C LEU A 204 -3.98 31.96 -19.50
N ASN A 205 -4.61 32.33 -20.62
CA ASN A 205 -3.90 33.06 -21.67
C ASN A 205 -3.53 34.47 -21.15
N PRO A 206 -2.25 34.87 -21.17
CA PRO A 206 -1.87 36.25 -20.94
C PRO A 206 -2.50 37.14 -22.02
N ILE A 207 -3.11 38.24 -21.58
CA ILE A 207 -3.70 39.28 -22.44
C ILE A 207 -2.64 39.75 -23.47
N PRO A 208 -2.98 39.86 -24.78
CA PRO A 208 -2.01 40.25 -25.80
C PRO A 208 -1.77 41.76 -25.72
N MET A 209 -0.64 42.18 -25.14
CA MET A 209 -0.21 43.56 -25.26
C MET A 209 0.56 43.73 -26.57
N ASN A 210 -0.09 44.38 -27.53
CA ASN A 210 0.45 44.64 -28.85
C ASN A 210 1.41 45.85 -28.82
N LYS A 211 2.58 45.66 -29.46
CA LYS A 211 3.35 46.63 -30.26
C LYS A 211 4.33 47.59 -29.54
N PHE A 212 5.64 47.36 -29.69
CA PHE A 212 6.54 48.28 -30.43
C PHE A 212 7.95 47.69 -30.71
N ARG A 213 8.33 47.73 -32.00
CA ARG A 213 9.68 47.89 -32.61
C ARG A 213 10.68 46.73 -32.69
N GLN A 214 10.62 46.06 -33.84
CA GLN A 214 11.69 45.86 -34.83
C GLN A 214 13.02 46.61 -34.57
N PHE A 215 14.12 45.86 -34.40
CA PHE A 215 15.44 46.12 -34.99
C PHE A 215 16.20 44.79 -35.14
N SER A 216 16.90 44.68 -36.26
CA SER A 216 17.64 43.53 -36.79
C SER A 216 19.03 43.36 -36.18
N ASN A 217 19.59 42.16 -36.40
CA ASN A 217 21.00 41.75 -36.59
C ASN A 217 21.26 40.46 -35.79
N GLU A 218 21.31 39.30 -36.45
CA GLU A 218 22.49 38.67 -37.09
C GLU A 218 23.33 37.86 -36.09
N ASP A 219 23.52 36.59 -36.47
CA ASP A 219 24.66 35.70 -36.23
C ASP A 219 24.61 34.63 -35.11
N VAL A 220 24.74 33.37 -35.61
CA VAL A 220 25.54 32.23 -35.10
C VAL A 220 24.86 31.34 -34.02
N GLU A 221 24.75 30.01 -34.13
CA GLU A 221 25.21 28.99 -35.10
C GLU A 221 24.37 27.70 -34.97
N GLU A 222 24.31 26.93 -36.07
CA GLU A 222 23.86 25.54 -36.16
C GLU A 222 24.71 24.60 -35.29
N LEU A 223 24.07 23.61 -34.66
CA LEU A 223 24.59 22.24 -34.61
C LEU A 223 23.42 21.24 -34.66
N ASP A 224 23.41 20.49 -35.75
CA ASP A 224 22.73 19.21 -35.94
C ASP A 224 23.15 18.20 -34.86
N ASP A 225 22.25 17.28 -34.53
CA ASP A 225 22.55 15.84 -34.50
C ASP A 225 21.20 15.08 -34.46
N GLU A 226 20.77 14.67 -35.64
CA GLU A 226 19.86 13.54 -35.84
C GLU A 226 20.66 12.26 -35.54
N ASP A 227 20.15 11.38 -34.67
CA ASP A 227 20.50 9.96 -34.73
C ASP A 227 19.31 9.12 -34.25
N ASP A 228 18.65 8.56 -35.26
CA ASP A 228 17.74 7.44 -35.25
C ASP A 228 18.51 6.14 -34.96
N ALA A 229 18.01 5.34 -34.01
CA ALA A 229 18.44 3.97 -33.85
C ALA A 229 17.23 3.09 -33.50
N SER A 230 16.55 2.65 -34.56
CA SER A 230 15.78 1.41 -34.61
C SER A 230 16.62 0.22 -34.10
N ILE A 231 16.10 -0.51 -33.13
CA ILE A 231 16.50 -1.90 -32.86
C ILE A 231 15.28 -2.78 -33.17
N ASP A 232 15.35 -3.39 -34.35
CA ASP A 232 14.72 -4.68 -34.64
C ASP A 232 15.49 -5.77 -33.90
N ASP A 233 14.78 -6.68 -33.24
CA ASP A 233 15.22 -8.06 -33.07
C ASP A 233 13.97 -8.94 -33.03
N ASP A 234 13.73 -9.57 -34.19
CA ASP A 234 12.91 -10.75 -34.37
C ASP A 234 13.49 -11.92 -33.57
N ASP A 235 12.64 -12.74 -32.96
CA ASP A 235 12.90 -14.17 -32.86
C ASP A 235 11.56 -14.94 -32.75
N ASP A 236 11.26 -15.62 -33.85
CA ASP A 236 10.28 -16.68 -34.05
C ASP A 236 10.51 -17.88 -33.12
N ASP A 237 9.44 -18.48 -32.58
CA ASP A 237 9.33 -19.95 -32.57
C ASP A 237 7.86 -20.39 -32.55
N GLU A 238 7.36 -20.79 -33.73
CA GLU A 238 6.12 -21.54 -33.91
C GLU A 238 6.36 -23.03 -33.62
N SER A 239 5.46 -23.64 -32.84
CA SER A 239 5.23 -25.08 -32.93
C SER A 239 3.73 -25.40 -32.99
N GLU A 240 3.21 -25.49 -34.21
CA GLU A 240 1.95 -26.17 -34.52
C GLU A 240 2.09 -27.69 -34.35
N ILE A 241 1.17 -28.31 -33.59
CA ILE A 241 0.89 -29.74 -33.71
C ILE A 241 -0.58 -29.93 -34.10
N LYS A 242 -0.72 -30.53 -35.28
CA LYS A 242 -1.95 -30.79 -36.05
C LYS A 242 -2.92 -31.74 -35.35
N LYS A 243 -4.21 -31.44 -35.50
CA LYS A 243 -5.31 -32.40 -35.32
C LYS A 243 -5.25 -33.51 -36.38
N PRO A 244 -5.76 -34.72 -36.07
CA PRO A 244 -6.42 -35.53 -37.07
C PRO A 244 -7.88 -35.86 -36.69
N ALA A 245 -8.67 -36.08 -37.74
CA ALA A 245 -10.10 -36.38 -37.74
C ALA A 245 -10.42 -37.83 -37.32
N VAL A 246 -11.68 -38.03 -36.91
CA VAL A 246 -12.38 -39.31 -36.64
C VAL A 246 -12.80 -39.95 -38.00
N PRO A 247 -12.83 -41.29 -38.19
CA PRO A 247 -14.07 -42.06 -37.94
C PRO A 247 -13.93 -43.56 -37.55
N ASN A 248 -14.99 -44.02 -36.85
CA ASN A 248 -15.66 -45.34 -36.90
C ASN A 248 -15.21 -46.57 -36.08
N THR A 249 -16.11 -46.91 -35.14
CA THR A 249 -16.81 -48.20 -34.86
C THR A 249 -16.01 -49.45 -34.53
N LYS A 250 -16.18 -49.95 -33.29
CA LYS A 250 -17.03 -51.13 -32.96
C LYS A 250 -17.06 -51.43 -31.45
N ASP A 251 -18.30 -51.59 -30.97
CA ASP A 251 -18.82 -52.54 -29.98
C ASP A 251 -17.99 -52.84 -28.72
N THR A 252 -18.55 -52.56 -27.53
CA THR A 252 -19.20 -53.58 -26.68
C THR A 252 -19.94 -52.92 -25.50
N LYS A 253 -21.27 -53.06 -25.51
CA LYS A 253 -22.26 -53.23 -24.41
C LYS A 253 -21.86 -52.88 -22.97
N GLN A 254 -22.65 -52.04 -22.30
CA GLN A 254 -23.49 -52.50 -21.18
C GLN A 254 -24.62 -51.50 -20.89
N ASP A 255 -25.72 -52.05 -20.40
CA ASP A 255 -27.08 -51.55 -20.47
C ASP A 255 -27.43 -50.51 -19.37
N GLU A 256 -28.53 -49.82 -19.62
CA GLU A 256 -29.25 -48.90 -18.75
C GLU A 256 -29.84 -49.63 -17.53
N GLU A 257 -30.14 -48.89 -16.46
CA GLU A 257 -31.40 -49.02 -15.71
C GLU A 257 -31.58 -47.83 -14.75
N ASP A 258 -32.63 -47.07 -15.03
CA ASP A 258 -33.33 -46.16 -14.10
C ASP A 258 -33.99 -46.99 -12.99
N ASP A 259 -34.07 -46.43 -11.76
CA ASP A 259 -35.11 -46.84 -10.80
C ASP A 259 -35.46 -45.66 -9.89
N ASP A 260 -36.61 -45.06 -10.18
CA ASP A 260 -37.42 -44.27 -9.23
C ASP A 260 -38.09 -45.24 -8.26
N THR A 261 -38.00 -45.01 -6.96
CA THR A 261 -39.05 -45.42 -6.03
C THR A 261 -39.15 -44.43 -4.86
N ASP A 262 -40.31 -43.78 -4.82
CA ASP A 262 -40.91 -43.15 -3.64
C ASP A 262 -41.01 -44.15 -2.48
N ASP A 263 -40.91 -43.65 -1.24
CA ASP A 263 -41.76 -44.14 -0.15
C ASP A 263 -41.91 -43.03 0.92
N GLU A 264 -43.17 -42.84 1.27
CA GLU A 264 -43.76 -41.82 2.14
C GLU A 264 -43.64 -42.19 3.64
N ASP A 265 -44.21 -41.30 4.47
CA ASP A 265 -44.75 -41.56 5.83
C ASP A 265 -43.74 -41.65 6.99
N ASP A 266 -43.99 -41.15 8.19
CA ASP A 266 -45.01 -40.27 8.78
C ASP A 266 -44.54 -40.00 10.24
N ASP A 267 -45.36 -39.24 10.98
CA ASP A 267 -45.47 -39.18 12.45
C ASP A 267 -44.75 -38.02 13.16
N ASP A 268 -45.47 -36.90 13.20
CA ASP A 268 -46.12 -36.36 14.41
C ASP A 268 -45.50 -36.71 15.77
N ASP A 269 -45.21 -35.68 16.57
CA ASP A 269 -45.86 -35.56 17.89
C ASP A 269 -45.67 -34.15 18.45
N ASP A 270 -46.81 -33.65 18.93
CA ASP A 270 -47.10 -32.43 19.64
C ASP A 270 -46.25 -32.24 20.92
N ASP A 271 -46.09 -31.00 21.38
CA ASP A 271 -46.87 -30.54 22.54
C ASP A 271 -46.40 -29.16 23.03
N ASP A 272 -47.44 -28.41 23.36
CA ASP A 272 -47.48 -27.12 24.02
C ASP A 272 -46.72 -27.11 25.37
N ASP A 273 -46.24 -25.94 25.79
CA ASP A 273 -46.93 -25.21 26.87
C ASP A 273 -46.12 -24.00 27.36
N ASP A 274 -46.92 -22.99 27.64
CA ASP A 274 -46.67 -21.76 28.38
C ASP A 274 -45.85 -21.96 29.66
N ASP A 275 -45.09 -20.94 30.07
CA ASP A 275 -45.46 -20.22 31.29
C ASP A 275 -44.59 -18.98 31.55
N ASP A 276 -45.34 -17.96 31.95
CA ASP A 276 -45.02 -16.63 32.47
C ASP A 276 -43.87 -16.51 33.50
N GLU A 277 -43.06 -15.45 33.37
CA GLU A 277 -42.86 -14.37 34.38
C GLU A 277 -42.00 -13.20 33.86
#